data_AF-A0A9X2FD33-F1
#
_entry.id   AF-A0A9X2FD33-F1
#
_cell.length_a   1.000
_cell.length_b   1.000
_cell.length_c   1.000
_cell.angle_alpha   90.00
_cell.angle_beta   90.00
_cell.angle_gamma   90.00
#
_symmetry.space_group_name_H-M   'P 1'
#
loop_
_entity.id
_entity.type
_entity.pdbx_description
1 polymer ?
#
loop_
_entity_poly.entity_id
_entity_poly.type
_entity_poly.pdbx_seq_one_letter_code
_entity_poly.pdbx_strand_id
1 'polypeptide(L)'
;MTTDWIFDENLEAFLGMVGCIVGRPLEDWEYALCVESVNSTNAEEGLWFEHDVNGSKRHLVLRIAKDEPGTSVFVVEIVVPEDAHELVELAILAAQSHFMKVNSTTNPR
;
A
#
# COMPACT_ATOMS: atom_id res chain seq x y z
N MET A 1 -0.75 5.55 -10.14
CA MET A 1 -0.39 4.16 -10.54
C MET A 1 -1.24 3.21 -9.72
N THR A 2 -1.75 2.13 -10.32
CA THR A 2 -2.68 1.17 -9.70
C THR A 2 -1.96 -0.16 -9.49
N THR A 3 -2.01 -0.74 -8.29
CA THR A 3 -1.25 -1.95 -7.93
C THR A 3 -2.11 -3.00 -7.21
N ASP A 4 -2.11 -4.24 -7.72
CA ASP A 4 -3.10 -5.29 -7.37
C ASP A 4 -2.62 -6.35 -6.34
N TRP A 5 -1.54 -6.10 -5.58
CA TRP A 5 -0.79 -7.16 -4.85
C TRP A 5 -0.67 -6.98 -3.34
N ILE A 6 -1.32 -5.98 -2.74
CA ILE A 6 -1.05 -5.60 -1.34
C ILE A 6 -1.92 -6.43 -0.39
N PHE A 7 -1.38 -7.54 0.12
CA PHE A 7 -1.99 -8.26 1.25
C PHE A 7 -1.36 -7.88 2.60
N ASP A 8 -2.11 -8.16 3.68
CA ASP A 8 -1.90 -7.78 5.09
C ASP A 8 -0.46 -7.82 5.62
N GLU A 9 0.31 -8.86 5.30
CA GLU A 9 1.70 -9.01 5.77
C GLU A 9 2.64 -7.95 5.20
N ASN A 10 2.25 -7.34 4.08
CA ASN A 10 3.07 -6.47 3.26
C ASN A 10 2.60 -5.02 3.32
N LEU A 11 1.38 -4.79 3.79
CA LEU A 11 0.83 -3.46 3.98
C LEU A 11 1.71 -2.65 4.92
N GLU A 12 2.17 -3.25 6.02
CA GLU A 12 3.08 -2.59 6.97
C GLU A 12 4.41 -2.23 6.31
N ALA A 13 5.04 -3.16 5.59
CA ALA A 13 6.29 -2.92 4.89
C ALA A 13 6.14 -1.83 3.81
N PHE A 14 5.05 -1.86 3.05
CA PHE A 14 4.71 -0.86 2.04
C PHE A 14 4.50 0.52 2.68
N LEU A 15 3.67 0.61 3.72
CA LEU A 15 3.45 1.85 4.46
C LEU A 15 4.75 2.35 5.10
N GLY A 16 5.63 1.47 5.56
CA GLY A 16 6.98 1.82 6.01
C GLY A 16 7.82 2.48 4.91
N MET A 17 7.78 1.95 3.68
CA MET A 17 8.43 2.58 2.52
C MET A 17 7.82 3.95 2.19
N VAL A 18 6.50 4.07 2.21
CA VAL A 18 5.79 5.35 2.06
C VAL A 18 6.25 6.35 3.12
N GLY A 19 6.36 5.91 4.38
CA GLY A 19 6.86 6.71 5.49
C GLY A 19 8.28 7.25 5.25
N CYS A 20 9.15 6.43 4.68
CA CYS A 20 10.50 6.86 4.29
C CYS A 20 10.47 7.93 3.19
N ILE A 21 9.57 7.80 2.21
CA ILE A 21 9.43 8.74 1.07
C ILE A 21 8.94 10.11 1.55
N VAL A 22 7.95 10.13 2.45
CA VAL A 22 7.40 11.37 3.04
C VAL A 22 8.30 11.97 4.11
N GLY A 23 9.31 11.23 4.56
CA GLY A 23 10.24 11.66 5.61
C GLY A 23 9.62 11.62 7.00
N ARG A 24 8.66 10.73 7.24
CA ARG A 24 8.03 10.46 8.53
C ARG A 24 7.49 9.03 8.53
N PRO A 25 7.94 8.13 9.43
CA PRO A 25 7.27 6.85 9.63
C PRO A 25 5.79 7.07 9.97
N LEU A 26 4.91 6.24 9.42
CA LEU A 26 3.51 6.26 9.84
C LEU A 26 3.42 5.85 11.31
N GLU A 27 2.50 6.48 12.04
CA GLU A 27 2.18 6.14 13.41
C GLU A 27 1.26 4.91 13.46
N ASP A 28 1.28 4.19 14.57
CA ASP A 28 0.51 2.94 14.76
C ASP A 28 -0.98 3.11 14.46
N TRP A 29 -1.56 4.28 14.76
CA TRP A 29 -2.97 4.55 14.48
C TRP A 29 -3.25 4.82 13.00
N GLU A 30 -2.32 5.42 12.25
CA GLU A 30 -2.44 5.61 10.80
C GLU A 30 -2.36 4.27 10.07
N TYR A 31 -1.48 3.39 10.56
CA TYR A 31 -1.42 2.01 10.13
C TYR A 31 -2.74 1.28 10.40
N ALA A 32 -3.27 1.37 11.62
CA ALA A 32 -4.54 0.73 11.99
C ALA A 32 -5.72 1.22 11.14
N LEU A 33 -5.77 2.52 10.80
CA LEU A 33 -6.80 3.07 9.91
C LEU A 33 -6.72 2.49 8.50
N CYS A 34 -5.51 2.37 7.93
CA CYS A 34 -5.33 1.76 6.61
C CYS A 34 -5.81 0.29 6.62
N VAL A 35 -5.49 -0.46 7.68
CA VAL A 35 -5.95 -1.84 7.88
C VAL A 35 -7.48 -1.93 8.02
N GLU A 36 -8.10 -1.00 8.76
CA GLU A 36 -9.55 -0.95 8.92
C GLU A 36 -10.26 -0.65 7.59
N SER A 37 -9.75 0.31 6.82
CA SER A 37 -10.26 0.65 5.49
C SER A 37 -10.18 -0.54 4.54
N VAL A 38 -9.04 -1.22 4.50
CA VAL A 38 -8.82 -2.49 3.81
C VAL A 38 -9.89 -3.53 4.19
N ASN A 39 -10.15 -3.72 5.47
CA ASN A 39 -11.15 -4.69 5.93
C ASN A 39 -12.59 -4.27 5.61
N SER A 40 -12.87 -2.97 5.61
CA SER A 40 -14.20 -2.42 5.33
C SER A 40 -14.61 -2.58 3.87
N THR A 41 -13.66 -2.49 2.93
CA THR A 41 -13.91 -2.78 1.49
C THR A 41 -14.29 -4.24 1.22
N ASN A 42 -14.14 -5.14 2.19
CA ASN A 42 -14.57 -6.53 2.06
C ASN A 42 -16.10 -6.69 2.08
N ALA A 43 -16.84 -5.66 2.51
CA ALA A 43 -18.29 -5.70 2.65
C ALA A 43 -19.04 -5.09 1.45
N GLU A 44 -18.40 -4.23 0.65
CA GLU A 44 -19.05 -3.46 -0.41
C GLU A 44 -18.09 -3.21 -1.59
N GLU A 45 -18.54 -3.58 -2.80
CA GLU A 45 -17.81 -3.39 -4.05
C GLU A 45 -17.73 -1.90 -4.45
N GLY A 46 -16.61 -1.48 -5.03
CA GLY A 46 -16.44 -0.10 -5.51
C GLY A 46 -16.20 0.95 -4.41
N LEU A 47 -15.95 0.51 -3.17
CA LEU A 47 -15.64 1.40 -2.04
C LEU A 47 -14.15 1.76 -2.04
N TRP A 48 -13.86 3.06 -2.06
CA TRP A 48 -12.51 3.60 -1.93
C TRP A 48 -12.37 4.36 -0.63
N PHE A 49 -11.28 4.10 0.08
CA PHE A 49 -10.86 4.90 1.24
C PHE A 49 -9.66 5.73 0.89
N GLU A 50 -9.64 6.97 1.35
CA GLU A 50 -8.58 7.93 1.12
C GLU A 50 -7.89 8.29 2.43
N HIS A 51 -6.56 8.26 2.43
CA HIS A 51 -5.72 8.58 3.55
C HIS A 51 -4.64 9.58 3.13
N ASP A 52 -4.67 10.77 3.74
CA ASP A 52 -3.62 11.78 3.58
C ASP A 52 -2.42 11.42 4.45
N VAL A 53 -1.26 11.27 3.81
CA VAL A 53 0.01 11.01 4.49
C VAL A 53 0.90 12.23 4.34
N ASN A 54 0.92 13.06 5.38
CA ASN A 54 1.74 14.26 5.42
C ASN A 54 3.00 14.04 6.26
N GLY A 55 4.16 14.04 5.59
CA GLY A 55 5.46 13.95 6.24
C GLY A 55 6.25 15.25 6.15
N SER A 56 7.43 15.25 6.78
CA SER A 56 8.29 16.43 6.82
C SER A 56 8.86 16.85 5.46
N LYS A 57 8.91 15.92 4.49
CA LYS A 57 9.45 16.17 3.16
C LYS A 57 8.37 16.30 2.10
N ARG A 58 7.34 15.46 2.17
CA ARG A 58 6.34 15.31 1.10
C ARG A 58 4.97 14.99 1.66
N HIS A 59 3.98 15.32 0.86
CA HIS A 59 2.59 14.94 1.05
C HIS A 59 2.21 13.92 -0.02
N LEU A 60 1.61 12.80 0.35
CA LEU A 60 1.08 11.79 -0.56
C LEU A 60 -0.35 11.45 -0.15
N VAL A 61 -1.18 11.11 -1.12
CA VAL A 61 -2.52 10.59 -0.85
C VAL A 61 -2.55 9.11 -1.20
N LEU A 62 -2.96 8.28 -0.25
CA LEU A 62 -3.17 6.85 -0.44
C LEU A 62 -4.65 6.59 -0.61
N ARG A 63 -5.01 5.93 -1.71
CA ARG A 63 -6.37 5.49 -2.00
C ARG A 63 -6.38 3.98 -2.06
N ILE A 64 -7.24 3.35 -1.25
CA ILE A 64 -7.25 1.90 -1.06
C ILE A 64 -8.65 1.37 -1.34
N ALA A 65 -8.74 0.32 -2.17
CA ALA A 65 -9.97 -0.39 -2.50
C ALA A 65 -9.73 -1.91 -2.58
N LYS A 66 -10.79 -2.71 -2.47
CA LYS A 66 -10.82 -4.08 -2.99
C LYS A 66 -11.66 -4.11 -4.26
N ASP A 67 -11.17 -4.81 -5.28
CA ASP A 67 -11.81 -4.83 -6.60
C ASP A 67 -13.17 -5.55 -6.55
N GLU A 68 -13.23 -6.76 -5.98
CA GLU A 68 -14.46 -7.54 -5.85
C GLU A 68 -14.57 -8.23 -4.46
N PRO A 69 -15.78 -8.40 -3.91
CA PRO A 69 -15.99 -9.14 -2.67
C PRO A 69 -15.43 -10.57 -2.76
N GLY A 70 -14.48 -10.90 -1.89
CA GLY A 70 -13.87 -12.22 -1.83
C GLY A 70 -12.78 -12.50 -2.88
N THR A 71 -12.43 -11.56 -3.77
CA THR A 71 -11.35 -11.77 -4.74
C THR A 71 -9.96 -11.53 -4.16
N SER A 72 -9.86 -11.02 -2.93
CA SER A 72 -8.58 -10.71 -2.27
C SER A 72 -7.70 -9.71 -3.06
N VAL A 73 -8.21 -9.13 -4.15
CA VAL A 73 -7.52 -8.17 -4.99
C VAL A 73 -7.64 -6.80 -4.36
N PHE A 74 -6.53 -6.31 -3.81
CA PHE A 74 -6.41 -4.96 -3.26
C PHE A 74 -5.81 -4.03 -4.28
N VAL A 75 -6.45 -2.89 -4.46
CA VAL A 75 -6.02 -1.83 -5.33
C VAL A 75 -5.54 -0.68 -4.48
N VAL A 76 -4.28 -0.29 -4.65
CA VAL A 76 -3.74 0.95 -4.08
C VAL A 76 -3.41 1.93 -5.19
N GLU A 77 -3.91 3.15 -5.04
CA GLU A 77 -3.54 4.31 -5.84
C GLU A 77 -2.82 5.31 -4.94
N ILE A 78 -1.66 5.78 -5.42
CA ILE A 78 -0.84 6.76 -4.69
C ILE A 78 -0.79 8.02 -5.54
N VAL A 79 -1.28 9.13 -5.00
CA VAL A 79 -1.15 10.47 -5.60
C VAL A 79 0.04 11.17 -4.96
N VAL A 80 0.96 11.62 -5.80
CA VAL A 80 2.31 12.03 -5.36
C VAL A 80 2.75 13.30 -6.09
N PRO A 81 3.59 14.15 -5.46
CA PRO A 81 4.23 15.25 -6.17
C PRO A 81 5.26 14.70 -7.16
N GLU A 82 5.55 15.47 -8.21
CA GLU A 82 6.37 15.05 -9.34
C GLU A 82 7.77 14.54 -8.92
N ASP A 83 8.38 15.19 -7.92
CA ASP A 83 9.71 14.84 -7.40
C ASP A 83 9.74 13.54 -6.58
N ALA A 84 8.57 12.97 -6.27
CA ALA A 84 8.41 11.73 -5.52
C ALA A 84 8.09 10.54 -6.42
N HIS A 85 7.77 10.78 -7.69
CA HIS A 85 7.23 9.75 -8.58
C HIS A 85 8.18 8.57 -8.73
N GLU A 86 9.45 8.82 -9.08
CA GLU A 86 10.47 7.77 -9.24
C GLU A 86 10.73 6.99 -7.94
N LEU A 87 10.69 7.67 -6.79
CA LEU A 87 10.91 7.03 -5.48
C LEU A 87 9.76 6.08 -5.12
N VAL A 88 8.54 6.49 -5.46
CA VAL A 88 7.34 5.69 -5.23
C VAL A 88 7.28 4.51 -6.19
N GLU A 89 7.62 4.72 -7.46
CA GLU A 89 7.78 3.62 -8.43
C GLU A 89 8.83 2.60 -7.98
N LEU A 90 9.99 3.08 -7.50
CA LEU A 90 11.04 2.21 -6.98
C LEU A 90 10.58 1.43 -5.75
N ALA A 91 9.83 2.06 -4.84
CA ALA A 91 9.27 1.40 -3.67
C ALA A 91 8.27 0.31 -4.06
N ILE A 92 7.39 0.58 -5.03
CA ILE A 92 6.45 -0.40 -5.59
C ILE A 92 7.21 -1.59 -6.20
N LEU A 93 8.23 -1.32 -7.02
CA LEU A 93 9.04 -2.37 -7.67
C LEU A 93 9.83 -3.21 -6.66
N ALA A 94 10.40 -2.55 -5.63
CA ALA A 94 11.12 -3.22 -4.56
C ALA A 94 10.19 -4.14 -3.76
N ALA A 95 9.00 -3.65 -3.43
CA ALA A 95 7.95 -4.41 -2.79
C ALA A 95 7.61 -5.66 -3.63
N GLN A 96 7.21 -5.46 -4.89
CA GLN A 96 6.87 -6.55 -5.83
C GLN A 96 7.99 -7.61 -5.94
N SER A 97 9.25 -7.18 -6.06
CA SER A 97 10.40 -8.07 -6.21
C SER A 97 10.69 -8.88 -4.96
N HIS A 98 10.47 -8.29 -3.78
CA HIS A 98 10.63 -8.99 -2.50
C HIS A 98 9.55 -10.08 -2.33
N PHE A 99 8.32 -9.84 -2.82
CA PHE A 99 7.22 -10.81 -2.74
C PHE A 99 7.33 -11.97 -3.73
N MET A 100 7.82 -11.72 -4.95
CA MET A 100 8.10 -12.82 -5.88
C MET A 100 9.14 -13.81 -5.34
N LYS A 101 10.13 -13.33 -4.56
CA LYS A 101 11.11 -14.20 -3.92
C LYS A 101 10.51 -15.03 -2.78
N VAL A 102 9.72 -14.43 -1.89
CA VAL A 102 9.13 -15.14 -0.73
C VAL A 102 8.18 -16.27 -1.16
N ASN A 103 7.37 -16.05 -2.20
CA ASN A 103 6.48 -17.09 -2.77
C ASN A 103 7.22 -18.17 -3.59
N SER A 104 8.46 -17.92 -4.02
CA SER A 104 9.29 -18.92 -4.72
C SER A 104 10.07 -19.85 -3.76
N THR A 105 10.23 -19.46 -2.50
CA THR A 105 10.97 -20.22 -1.48
C THR A 105 10.08 -21.09 -0.57
N THR A 106 8.75 -20.95 -0.64
CA THR A 106 7.79 -21.74 0.17
C THR A 106 7.28 -23.01 -0.52
N ASN A 107 7.90 -23.45 -1.61
CA ASN A 107 7.60 -24.76 -2.21
C ASN A 107 8.84 -25.67 -2.26
N PRO A 108 9.21 -26.34 -1.14
CA PRO A 108 9.96 -27.57 -1.25
C PRO A 108 8.96 -28.67 -1.64
N ARG A 109 9.00 -29.07 -2.91
CA ARG A 109 8.55 -30.41 -3.29
C ARG A 109 9.35 -31.46 -2.56
#